data_AF-A0A8T4TQH3-F1
#
_entry.id   AF-A0A8T4TQH3-F1
#
_cell.length_a   1.000
_cell.length_b   1.000
_cell.length_c   1.000
_cell.angle_alpha   90.00
_cell.angle_beta   90.00
_cell.angle_gamma   90.00
#
_symmetry.space_group_name_H-M   'P 1'
#
loop_
_entity.id
_entity.type
_entity.pdbx_description
1 polymer ?
#
loop_
_entity_poly.entity_id
_entity_poly.type
_entity_poly.pdbx_seq_one_letter_code
_entity_poly.pdbx_strand_id
1 'polypeptide(L)'
;MKKRKLISGSDSVLVVTDSQRVLDILDHSAYLRHIIPDFSISPTITNGSIVSLLQGSPAYLPSGLGVNADFGNIGEGQLCYLIYHLLQREFLRRNHFVLHAAAIERGDPILLVGPSKSGKSTLNLEMVLSHNCFSYGDDAIKLELSGNEFYVLGGNTYVGISPHHSNDGRLKEDVRGSTSGYVDIGLMGKHSDQRRLLRNVIFLEPDLLGSNKSKHVPREIGKIRFYEAVCMELRTVGYCIMSQGLSLPSLDDGTYSTRLVASLKDSDLEFFSISGSFSQMVDDVERILDGRFI
;
A
#
# COMPACT_ATOMS: atom_id res chain seq x y z
N MET A 1 11.97 8.81 -27.87
CA MET A 1 11.25 8.35 -26.67
C MET A 1 11.99 7.17 -26.07
N LYS A 2 12.26 7.21 -24.76
CA LYS A 2 12.93 6.16 -23.99
C LYS A 2 11.87 5.31 -23.26
N LYS A 3 12.22 4.09 -22.85
CA LYS A 3 11.30 3.16 -22.20
C LYS A 3 11.92 2.52 -20.95
N ARG A 4 11.09 2.25 -19.94
CA ARG A 4 11.41 1.50 -18.72
C ARG A 4 10.27 0.55 -18.40
N LYS A 5 10.58 -0.72 -18.16
CA LYS A 5 9.59 -1.70 -17.70
C LYS A 5 9.67 -1.76 -16.18
N LEU A 6 8.62 -1.28 -15.52
CA LEU A 6 8.43 -1.37 -14.08
C LEU A 6 7.76 -2.69 -13.76
N ILE A 7 8.24 -3.36 -12.72
CA ILE A 7 7.71 -4.60 -12.16
C ILE A 7 7.31 -4.33 -10.71
N SER A 8 6.14 -4.86 -10.32
CA SER A 8 5.62 -4.88 -8.95
C SER A 8 4.99 -6.24 -8.70
N GLY A 9 5.76 -7.16 -8.11
CA GLY A 9 5.39 -8.58 -8.01
C GLY A 9 5.13 -9.19 -9.39
N SER A 10 3.94 -9.75 -9.60
CA SER A 10 3.51 -10.34 -10.89
C SER A 10 3.10 -9.30 -11.94
N ASP A 11 2.95 -8.02 -11.58
CA ASP A 11 2.54 -6.99 -12.51
C ASP A 11 3.72 -6.34 -13.20
N SER A 12 3.51 -5.95 -14.46
CA SER A 12 4.46 -5.12 -15.17
C SER A 12 3.79 -4.07 -16.03
N VAL A 13 4.40 -2.89 -16.04
CA VAL A 13 3.97 -1.69 -16.76
C VAL A 13 5.15 -1.10 -17.51
N LEU A 14 4.96 -0.78 -18.77
CA LEU A 14 5.96 -0.16 -19.62
C LEU A 14 5.76 1.37 -19.60
N VAL A 15 6.64 2.08 -18.90
CA VAL A 15 6.68 3.54 -18.91
C VAL A 15 7.46 4.02 -20.13
N VAL A 16 6.83 4.86 -20.94
CA VAL A 16 7.42 5.50 -22.13
C VAL A 16 7.52 6.99 -21.86
N THR A 17 8.72 7.55 -21.92
CA THR A 17 8.94 8.97 -21.61
C THR A 17 10.04 9.58 -22.49
N ASP A 18 9.97 10.88 -22.72
CA ASP A 18 11.05 11.68 -23.29
C ASP A 18 11.86 12.45 -22.23
N SER A 19 11.41 12.43 -20.97
CA SER A 19 12.04 13.16 -19.88
C SER A 19 13.14 12.34 -19.21
N GLN A 20 14.36 12.87 -19.17
CA GLN A 20 15.47 12.25 -18.43
C GLN A 20 15.18 12.21 -16.93
N ARG A 21 14.54 13.24 -16.39
CA ARG A 21 14.16 13.33 -14.98
C ARG A 21 13.23 12.20 -14.54
N VAL A 22 12.28 11.79 -15.39
CA VAL A 22 11.42 10.63 -15.12
C VAL A 22 12.27 9.37 -15.05
N LEU A 23 13.20 9.17 -15.98
CA LEU A 23 14.08 7.99 -15.96
C LEU A 23 14.96 7.95 -14.71
N ASP A 24 15.51 9.09 -14.30
CA ASP A 24 16.34 9.17 -13.10
C ASP A 24 15.54 8.80 -11.85
N ILE A 25 14.28 9.25 -11.74
CA ILE A 25 13.37 8.87 -10.66
C ILE A 25 13.08 7.37 -10.67
N LEU A 26 12.76 6.80 -11.83
CA LEU A 26 12.50 5.36 -11.94
C LEU A 26 13.72 4.56 -11.52
N ASP A 27 14.89 4.93 -12.01
CA ASP A 27 16.14 4.17 -11.83
C ASP A 27 16.68 4.32 -10.38
N HIS A 28 16.50 5.48 -9.75
CA HIS A 28 17.24 5.84 -8.53
C HIS A 28 16.42 6.30 -7.33
N SER A 29 15.12 6.64 -7.46
CA SER A 29 14.37 7.21 -6.34
C SER A 29 14.07 6.18 -5.25
N ALA A 30 14.67 6.37 -4.07
CA ALA A 30 14.36 5.59 -2.87
C ALA A 30 12.90 5.81 -2.42
N TYR A 31 12.37 7.03 -2.64
CA TYR A 31 10.99 7.35 -2.31
C TYR A 31 10.01 6.56 -3.17
N LEU A 32 10.27 6.45 -4.49
CA LEU A 32 9.44 5.65 -5.38
C LEU A 32 9.43 4.17 -4.98
N ARG A 33 10.60 3.62 -4.59
CA ARG A 33 10.74 2.25 -4.07
C ARG A 33 9.99 2.03 -2.76
N HIS A 34 9.77 3.09 -1.98
CA HIS A 34 9.03 3.04 -0.74
C HIS A 34 7.51 3.16 -0.94
N ILE A 35 7.01 3.70 -2.05
CA ILE A 35 5.55 3.83 -2.28
C ILE A 35 4.99 2.79 -3.24
N ILE A 36 5.84 2.09 -4.01
CA ILE A 36 5.42 0.99 -4.90
C ILE A 36 5.88 -0.35 -4.32
N PRO A 37 4.95 -1.25 -3.97
CA PRO A 37 5.29 -2.56 -3.42
C PRO A 37 6.03 -3.41 -4.46
N ASP A 38 7.07 -4.11 -4.01
CA ASP A 38 7.91 -5.01 -4.81
C ASP A 38 8.49 -4.38 -6.09
N PHE A 39 8.83 -3.10 -6.01
CA PHE A 39 9.33 -2.33 -7.14
C PHE A 39 10.68 -2.83 -7.66
N SER A 40 10.72 -3.14 -8.95
CA SER A 40 11.97 -3.36 -9.68
C SER A 40 11.88 -2.88 -11.13
N ILE A 41 13.03 -2.62 -11.74
CA ILE A 41 13.13 -2.29 -13.16
C ILE A 41 13.69 -3.50 -13.90
N SER A 42 12.97 -3.92 -14.94
CA SER A 42 13.45 -4.98 -15.82
C SER A 42 14.45 -4.44 -16.84
N PRO A 43 15.61 -5.09 -17.02
CA PRO A 43 16.55 -4.75 -18.10
C PRO A 43 15.99 -5.11 -19.47
N THR A 44 15.05 -6.05 -19.55
CA THR A 44 14.40 -6.48 -20.80
C THR A 44 13.11 -5.68 -21.02
N ILE A 45 13.02 -5.02 -22.18
CA ILE A 45 11.81 -4.33 -22.63
C ILE A 45 10.98 -5.32 -23.46
N THR A 46 9.99 -5.95 -22.85
CA THR A 46 8.99 -6.78 -23.53
C THR A 46 7.66 -6.04 -23.64
N ASN A 47 6.69 -6.61 -24.38
CA ASN A 47 5.31 -6.11 -24.39
C ASN A 47 4.72 -6.08 -22.96
N GLY A 48 3.87 -5.09 -22.69
CA GLY A 48 3.16 -4.86 -21.43
C GLY A 48 2.20 -3.67 -21.56
N SER A 49 1.38 -3.41 -20.53
CA SER A 49 0.55 -2.19 -20.49
C SER A 49 1.43 -0.96 -20.66
N ILE A 50 1.11 -0.07 -21.60
CA ILE A 50 1.92 1.11 -21.90
C ILE A 50 1.38 2.30 -21.13
N VAL A 51 2.23 2.98 -20.37
CA VAL A 51 1.94 4.29 -19.78
C VAL A 51 2.92 5.29 -20.40
N SER A 52 2.40 6.25 -21.16
CA SER A 52 3.23 7.35 -21.70
C SER A 52 3.24 8.54 -20.74
N LEU A 53 4.42 9.11 -20.47
CA LEU A 53 4.68 10.33 -19.68
C LEU A 53 5.53 11.28 -20.53
N LEU A 54 4.90 12.17 -21.30
CA LEU A 54 5.58 13.09 -22.22
C LEU A 54 5.56 14.53 -21.68
N GLN A 55 6.68 15.24 -21.84
CA GLN A 55 6.82 16.63 -21.39
C GLN A 55 6.36 17.62 -22.50
N GLY A 56 5.27 18.37 -22.25
CA GLY A 56 4.84 19.51 -23.08
C GLY A 56 3.49 19.36 -23.81
N SER A 57 2.67 20.43 -23.72
CA SER A 57 1.34 20.73 -24.29
C SER A 57 0.15 19.80 -23.97
N PRO A 58 -1.05 20.37 -23.67
CA PRO A 58 -2.25 19.59 -23.38
C PRO A 58 -2.82 19.06 -24.69
N ALA A 59 -2.72 17.76 -24.94
CA ALA A 59 -3.36 17.14 -26.08
C ALA A 59 -4.36 16.09 -25.62
N TYR A 60 -5.62 16.30 -25.99
CA TYR A 60 -6.65 15.28 -26.11
C TYR A 60 -6.08 14.05 -26.81
N LEU A 61 -6.33 12.85 -26.28
CA LEU A 61 -6.09 11.61 -27.01
C LEU A 61 -7.31 10.68 -26.98
N PRO A 62 -7.71 10.17 -28.15
CA PRO A 62 -8.71 9.12 -28.28
C PRO A 62 -8.08 7.77 -27.90
N SER A 63 -8.79 7.00 -27.07
CA SER A 63 -8.66 5.54 -26.90
C SER A 63 -7.22 4.97 -26.99
N GLY A 64 -6.40 5.23 -25.97
CA GLY A 64 -5.04 4.65 -25.84
C GLY A 64 -4.29 5.24 -24.64
N LEU A 65 -3.72 4.38 -23.79
CA LEU A 65 -3.17 4.55 -22.43
C LEU A 65 -2.03 5.59 -22.20
N GLY A 66 -2.01 6.72 -22.90
CA GLY A 66 -1.05 7.80 -22.63
C GLY A 66 -1.56 8.80 -21.58
N VAL A 67 -0.68 9.25 -20.67
CA VAL A 67 -0.91 10.43 -19.83
C VAL A 67 0.10 11.51 -20.22
N ASN A 68 -0.35 12.47 -21.03
CA ASN A 68 0.42 13.67 -21.33
C ASN A 68 0.16 14.70 -20.23
N ALA A 69 1.19 14.99 -19.43
CA ALA A 69 1.12 15.96 -18.36
C ALA A 69 2.33 16.90 -18.45
N ASP A 70 2.10 18.21 -18.29
CA ASP A 70 3.22 19.13 -18.09
C ASP A 70 3.71 19.02 -16.64
N PHE A 71 4.75 18.21 -16.45
CA PHE A 71 5.42 18.01 -15.16
C PHE A 71 6.77 18.74 -15.07
N GLY A 72 7.03 19.70 -15.97
CA GLY A 72 8.26 20.50 -15.91
C GLY A 72 8.44 21.22 -14.57
N ASN A 73 7.33 21.60 -13.92
CA ASN A 73 7.31 22.41 -12.70
C ASN A 73 6.92 21.66 -11.42
N ILE A 74 6.61 20.37 -11.47
CA ILE A 74 6.28 19.60 -10.25
C ILE A 74 7.57 19.12 -9.57
N GLY A 75 7.60 19.03 -8.25
CA GLY A 75 8.74 18.50 -7.49
C GLY A 75 8.91 16.97 -7.65
N GLU A 76 10.04 16.43 -7.19
CA GLU A 76 10.36 14.99 -7.32
C GLU A 76 9.32 14.11 -6.63
N GLY A 77 8.92 14.46 -5.39
CA GLY A 77 7.90 13.72 -4.66
C GLY A 77 6.56 13.68 -5.39
N GLN A 78 6.12 14.81 -5.95
CA GLN A 78 4.89 14.87 -6.75
C GLN A 78 4.99 14.03 -8.03
N LEU A 79 6.17 13.99 -8.67
CA LEU A 79 6.39 13.15 -9.85
C LEU A 79 6.41 11.66 -9.49
N CYS A 80 6.93 11.28 -8.31
CA CYS A 80 6.82 9.91 -7.80
C CYS A 80 5.36 9.51 -7.57
N TYR A 81 4.56 10.38 -6.95
CA TYR A 81 3.13 10.15 -6.79
C TYR A 81 2.41 10.02 -8.13
N LEU A 82 2.73 10.85 -9.12
CA LEU A 82 2.16 10.73 -10.47
C LEU A 82 2.45 9.34 -11.05
N ILE A 83 3.70 8.88 -10.99
CA ILE A 83 4.09 7.54 -11.46
C ILE A 83 3.33 6.46 -10.69
N TYR A 84 3.27 6.55 -9.36
CA TYR A 84 2.51 5.63 -8.50
C TYR A 84 1.03 5.55 -8.91
N HIS A 85 0.36 6.68 -9.12
CA HIS A 85 -1.05 6.69 -9.51
C HIS A 85 -1.29 6.07 -10.89
N LEU A 86 -0.36 6.26 -11.83
CA LEU A 86 -0.43 5.61 -13.14
C LEU A 86 -0.29 4.09 -13.03
N LEU A 87 0.56 3.62 -12.13
CA LEU A 87 0.68 2.19 -11.84
C LEU A 87 -0.55 1.64 -11.13
N GLN A 88 -1.08 2.36 -10.14
CA GLN A 88 -2.32 2.00 -9.45
C GLN A 88 -3.47 1.82 -10.45
N ARG A 89 -3.56 2.66 -11.48
CA ARG A 89 -4.55 2.49 -12.56
C ARG A 89 -4.39 1.17 -13.32
N GLU A 90 -3.15 0.77 -13.62
CA GLU A 90 -2.88 -0.52 -14.28
C GLU A 90 -3.18 -1.70 -13.35
N PHE A 91 -2.87 -1.58 -12.06
CA PHE A 91 -3.21 -2.57 -11.04
C PHE A 91 -4.73 -2.77 -10.97
N LEU A 92 -5.51 -1.70 -10.93
CA LEU A 92 -6.97 -1.76 -10.84
C LEU A 92 -7.63 -2.49 -12.00
N ARG A 93 -7.07 -2.40 -13.21
CA ARG A 93 -7.55 -3.17 -14.38
C ARG A 93 -7.39 -4.67 -14.22
N ARG A 94 -6.42 -5.08 -13.41
CA ARG A 94 -6.14 -6.48 -13.06
C ARG A 94 -6.81 -6.88 -11.73
N ASN A 95 -7.71 -6.03 -11.22
CA ASN A 95 -8.33 -6.16 -9.90
C ASN A 95 -7.32 -6.14 -8.74
N HIS A 96 -6.16 -5.51 -8.94
CA HIS A 96 -5.18 -5.28 -7.90
C HIS A 96 -5.26 -3.84 -7.40
N PHE A 97 -4.94 -3.60 -6.13
CA PHE A 97 -4.85 -2.25 -5.59
C PHE A 97 -3.89 -2.21 -4.41
N VAL A 98 -3.22 -1.08 -4.25
CA VAL A 98 -2.35 -0.82 -3.10
C VAL A 98 -3.14 -0.07 -2.02
N LEU A 99 -2.95 -0.47 -0.76
CA LEU A 99 -3.47 0.21 0.42
C LEU A 99 -2.34 0.70 1.32
N HIS A 100 -2.56 1.87 1.95
CA HIS A 100 -1.72 2.33 3.05
C HIS A 100 -2.01 1.54 4.34
N ALA A 101 -1.33 0.42 4.46
CA ALA A 101 -1.55 -0.57 5.51
C ALA A 101 -0.23 -1.27 5.86
N ALA A 102 -0.27 -2.14 6.86
CA ALA A 102 0.75 -3.17 7.07
C ALA A 102 0.07 -4.55 7.06
N ALA A 103 0.81 -5.61 6.78
CA ALA A 103 0.24 -6.96 6.79
C ALA A 103 1.21 -7.98 7.41
N ILE A 104 0.68 -8.78 8.33
CA ILE A 104 1.40 -9.82 9.08
C ILE A 104 0.69 -11.16 8.96
N GLU A 105 1.38 -12.25 9.27
CA GLU A 105 0.82 -13.61 9.24
C GLU A 105 1.45 -14.52 10.29
N ARG A 106 0.59 -15.25 11.00
CA ARG A 106 0.92 -16.45 11.78
C ARG A 106 -0.19 -17.46 11.56
N GLY A 107 -0.17 -18.12 10.39
CA GLY A 107 -1.26 -18.95 9.88
C GLY A 107 -1.97 -18.28 8.71
N ASP A 108 -2.98 -17.45 9.01
CA ASP A 108 -3.67 -16.62 8.01
C ASP A 108 -3.16 -15.17 8.04
N PRO A 109 -3.12 -14.49 6.88
CA PRO A 109 -2.70 -13.09 6.83
C PRO A 109 -3.74 -12.17 7.47
N ILE A 110 -3.23 -11.16 8.17
CA ILE A 110 -3.98 -10.09 8.81
C ILE A 110 -3.52 -8.76 8.23
N LEU A 111 -4.49 -7.92 7.86
CA LEU A 111 -4.24 -6.56 7.42
C LEU A 111 -4.43 -5.57 8.58
N LEU A 112 -3.40 -4.77 8.86
CA LEU A 112 -3.41 -3.68 9.83
C LEU A 112 -3.73 -2.36 9.11
N VAL A 113 -4.87 -1.77 9.42
CA VAL A 113 -5.36 -0.52 8.81
C VAL A 113 -5.56 0.52 9.89
N GLY A 114 -5.30 1.79 9.59
CA GLY A 114 -5.49 2.88 10.55
C GLY A 114 -4.84 4.17 10.07
N PRO A 115 -5.17 5.31 10.71
CA PRO A 115 -4.61 6.60 10.34
C PRO A 115 -3.08 6.62 10.48
N SER A 116 -2.44 7.66 9.92
CA SER A 116 -1.03 7.90 10.19
C SER A 116 -0.79 8.00 11.70
N LYS A 117 0.33 7.41 12.15
CA LYS A 117 0.71 7.31 13.58
C LYS A 117 -0.18 6.42 14.45
N SER A 118 -1.04 5.57 13.88
CA SER A 118 -1.78 4.55 14.65
C SER A 118 -0.92 3.36 15.12
N GLY A 119 0.38 3.34 14.80
CA GLY A 119 1.29 2.28 15.22
C GLY A 119 1.39 1.07 14.27
N LYS A 120 0.82 1.12 13.05
CA LYS A 120 0.89 0.02 12.06
C LYS A 120 2.31 -0.53 11.87
N SER A 121 3.25 0.32 11.52
CA SER A 121 4.65 -0.05 11.26
C SER A 121 5.35 -0.61 12.48
N THR A 122 5.17 0.01 13.65
CA THR A 122 5.74 -0.45 14.92
C THR A 122 5.18 -1.81 15.33
N LEU A 123 3.87 -1.99 15.19
CA LEU A 123 3.19 -3.25 15.52
C LEU A 123 3.61 -4.36 14.56
N ASN A 124 3.63 -4.08 13.25
CA ASN A 124 4.14 -5.00 12.23
C ASN A 124 5.55 -5.50 12.59
N LEU A 125 6.45 -4.58 12.90
CA LEU A 125 7.83 -4.90 13.28
C LEU A 125 7.92 -5.74 14.56
N GLU A 126 7.20 -5.37 15.62
CA GLU A 126 7.19 -6.12 16.88
C GLU A 126 6.66 -7.55 16.68
N MET A 127 5.58 -7.70 15.91
CA MET A 127 5.00 -9.01 15.63
C MET A 127 5.98 -9.93 14.89
N VAL A 128 6.80 -9.37 13.99
CA VAL A 128 7.85 -10.10 13.29
C VAL A 128 9.01 -10.46 14.21
N LEU A 129 9.54 -9.50 14.97
CA LEU A 129 10.74 -9.68 15.77
C LEU A 129 10.50 -10.54 17.02
N SER A 130 9.36 -10.38 17.69
CA SER A 130 9.10 -10.95 19.01
C SER A 130 8.04 -12.06 19.01
N HIS A 131 7.19 -12.14 17.99
CA HIS A 131 5.99 -12.99 18.00
C HIS A 131 5.89 -14.01 16.86
N ASN A 132 7.02 -14.31 16.20
CA ASN A 132 7.14 -15.31 15.11
C ASN A 132 6.11 -15.10 13.98
N CYS A 133 5.79 -13.84 13.66
CA CYS A 133 4.97 -13.53 12.50
C CYS A 133 5.83 -13.30 11.27
N PHE A 134 5.29 -13.63 10.10
CA PHE A 134 5.80 -13.16 8.82
C PHE A 134 5.18 -11.82 8.48
N SER A 135 5.91 -10.97 7.75
CA SER A 135 5.36 -9.72 7.22
C SER A 135 5.28 -9.77 5.71
N TYR A 136 4.13 -9.35 5.18
CA TYR A 136 3.93 -9.12 3.75
C TYR A 136 4.46 -7.74 3.33
N GLY A 137 4.54 -6.81 4.28
CA GLY A 137 5.13 -5.50 4.08
C GLY A 137 4.57 -4.42 5.00
N ASP A 138 5.03 -3.20 4.76
CA ASP A 138 4.64 -2.00 5.49
C ASP A 138 4.37 -0.82 4.54
N ASP A 139 3.52 0.12 4.98
CA ASP A 139 3.08 1.34 4.29
C ASP A 139 2.38 1.20 2.93
N ALA A 140 2.70 0.18 2.12
CA ALA A 140 2.06 -0.11 0.86
C ALA A 140 1.84 -1.62 0.74
N ILE A 141 0.61 -2.06 0.95
CA ILE A 141 0.19 -3.46 0.80
C ILE A 141 -0.60 -3.62 -0.49
N LYS A 142 -0.15 -4.53 -1.34
CA LYS A 142 -0.84 -4.89 -2.58
C LYS A 142 -1.84 -6.00 -2.31
N LEU A 143 -3.09 -5.73 -2.66
CA LEU A 143 -4.21 -6.68 -2.59
C LEU A 143 -4.72 -7.02 -3.99
N GLU A 144 -5.24 -8.23 -4.14
CA GLU A 144 -6.03 -8.69 -5.28
C GLU A 144 -7.47 -8.94 -4.84
N LEU A 145 -8.41 -8.51 -5.68
CA LEU A 145 -9.81 -8.88 -5.60
C LEU A 145 -10.13 -9.95 -6.66
N SER A 146 -10.49 -11.15 -6.20
CA SER A 146 -10.87 -12.27 -7.08
C SER A 146 -12.21 -12.84 -6.65
N GLY A 147 -13.27 -12.54 -7.42
CA GLY A 147 -14.63 -12.84 -7.00
C GLY A 147 -14.99 -11.99 -5.78
N ASN A 148 -15.38 -12.63 -4.68
CA ASN A 148 -15.73 -11.97 -3.41
C ASN A 148 -14.61 -12.06 -2.36
N GLU A 149 -13.43 -12.52 -2.77
CA GLU A 149 -12.30 -12.79 -1.89
C GLU A 149 -11.17 -11.79 -2.11
N PHE A 150 -10.53 -11.42 -1.01
CA PHE A 150 -9.36 -10.53 -0.99
C PHE A 150 -8.11 -11.34 -0.73
N TYR A 151 -7.07 -11.12 -1.52
CA TYR A 151 -5.79 -11.79 -1.37
C TYR A 151 -4.69 -10.77 -1.11
N VAL A 152 -3.81 -11.06 -0.16
CA VAL A 152 -2.56 -10.32 0.03
C VAL A 152 -1.55 -10.86 -0.98
N LEU A 153 -0.99 -9.98 -1.79
CA LEU A 153 0.02 -10.32 -2.80
C LEU A 153 1.45 -10.01 -2.34
N GLY A 154 1.61 -9.01 -1.47
CA GLY A 154 2.91 -8.51 -1.04
C GLY A 154 2.87 -7.04 -0.64
N GLY A 155 4.03 -6.46 -0.37
CA GLY A 155 4.17 -5.11 0.16
C GLY A 155 5.63 -4.68 0.24
N ASN A 156 5.88 -3.46 0.71
CA ASN A 156 7.27 -3.00 0.87
C ASN A 156 7.96 -3.73 2.01
N THR A 157 9.22 -4.10 1.79
CA THR A 157 10.05 -4.76 2.79
C THR A 157 10.82 -3.80 3.67
N TYR A 158 10.70 -2.49 3.45
CA TYR A 158 11.38 -1.46 4.24
C TYR A 158 10.40 -0.80 5.20
N VAL A 159 10.59 -1.05 6.50
CA VAL A 159 9.80 -0.42 7.56
C VAL A 159 10.54 0.83 8.03
N GLY A 160 9.90 2.00 7.97
CA GLY A 160 10.45 3.23 8.52
C GLY A 160 10.41 3.23 10.05
N ILE A 161 11.55 3.42 10.71
CA ILE A 161 11.64 3.55 12.17
C ILE A 161 11.98 4.99 12.53
N SER A 162 11.01 5.68 13.16
CA SER A 162 11.31 6.97 13.77
C SER A 162 12.12 6.77 15.05
N PRO A 163 13.29 7.43 15.21
CA PRO A 163 14.14 7.28 16.39
C PRO A 163 13.46 7.72 17.69
N HIS A 164 12.34 8.45 17.63
CA HIS A 164 11.57 8.91 18.78
C HIS A 164 10.58 7.88 19.36
N HIS A 165 10.35 6.74 18.70
CA HIS A 165 9.37 5.74 19.15
C HIS A 165 9.99 4.55 19.92
N SER A 166 11.31 4.54 20.13
CA SER A 166 12.01 3.51 20.90
C SER A 166 12.26 3.97 22.35
N ASN A 167 11.18 4.19 23.11
CA ASN A 167 11.29 4.31 24.57
C ASN A 167 11.41 2.93 25.23
N ASP A 168 11.10 1.86 24.51
CA ASP A 168 11.42 0.49 24.91
C ASP A 168 12.75 0.10 24.25
N GLY A 169 13.79 -0.12 25.06
CA GLY A 169 15.18 -0.28 24.61
C GLY A 169 15.43 -1.46 23.66
N ARG A 170 14.45 -2.35 23.47
CA ARG A 170 14.54 -3.56 22.63
C ARG A 170 14.69 -3.23 21.14
N LEU A 171 13.91 -2.29 20.62
CA LEU A 171 13.97 -1.87 19.21
C LEU A 171 15.26 -1.09 18.85
N LYS A 172 16.08 -0.68 19.83
CA LYS A 172 17.35 0.01 19.55
C LYS A 172 18.52 -0.94 19.29
N GLU A 173 18.45 -2.19 19.74
CA GLU A 173 19.59 -3.11 19.66
C GLU A 173 19.64 -3.88 18.33
N ASP A 174 18.49 -4.32 17.80
CA ASP A 174 18.41 -5.03 16.51
C ASP A 174 18.52 -4.10 15.28
N VAL A 175 18.34 -2.79 15.48
CA VAL A 175 18.37 -1.75 14.42
C VAL A 175 19.79 -1.21 14.17
N ARG A 176 20.80 -1.70 14.91
CA ARG A 176 22.20 -1.24 14.86
C ARG A 176 22.92 -1.42 13.51
N GLY A 177 22.29 -2.08 12.54
CA GLY A 177 22.78 -2.18 11.16
C GLY A 177 22.16 -1.18 10.16
N SER A 178 21.12 -0.42 10.54
CA SER A 178 20.42 0.45 9.59
C SER A 178 20.99 1.87 9.58
N THR A 179 21.68 2.24 8.50
CA THR A 179 22.29 3.55 8.33
C THR A 179 21.29 4.66 7.94
N SER A 180 19.99 4.38 7.87
CA SER A 180 19.00 5.30 7.27
C SER A 180 17.65 5.42 7.98
N GLY A 181 17.45 4.82 9.16
CA GLY A 181 16.15 4.86 9.84
C GLY A 181 15.08 3.97 9.18
N TYR A 182 15.49 2.97 8.40
CA TYR A 182 14.63 1.95 7.81
C TYR A 182 15.19 0.56 8.12
N VAL A 183 14.31 -0.40 8.44
CA VAL A 183 14.68 -1.81 8.63
C VAL A 183 14.15 -2.63 7.46
N ASP A 184 15.04 -3.42 6.86
CA ASP A 184 14.67 -4.39 5.82
C ASP A 184 14.18 -5.68 6.49
N ILE A 185 12.85 -5.84 6.55
CA ILE A 185 12.19 -7.04 7.07
C ILE A 185 12.15 -8.17 6.04
N GLY A 186 12.56 -7.93 4.79
CA GLY A 186 12.57 -8.93 3.72
C GLY A 186 13.51 -10.11 4.00
N LEU A 187 14.55 -9.88 4.81
CA LEU A 187 15.50 -10.91 5.25
C LEU A 187 14.96 -11.81 6.38
N MET A 188 13.85 -11.42 7.02
CA MET A 188 13.32 -12.06 8.24
C MET A 188 12.13 -13.00 7.98
N GLY A 189 11.81 -13.31 6.72
CA GLY A 189 10.82 -14.33 6.35
C GLY A 189 9.76 -13.86 5.36
N LYS A 190 10.16 -13.46 4.16
CA LYS A 190 9.22 -12.99 3.15
C LYS A 190 8.50 -14.15 2.45
N HIS A 191 7.17 -14.17 2.51
CA HIS A 191 6.33 -14.87 1.52
C HIS A 191 6.17 -13.96 0.30
N SER A 192 7.22 -13.79 -0.52
CA SER A 192 7.21 -12.81 -1.63
C SER A 192 6.33 -13.20 -2.80
N ASP A 193 5.92 -14.47 -2.90
CA ASP A 193 5.35 -15.00 -4.14
C ASP A 193 4.06 -15.80 -3.93
N GLN A 194 3.51 -15.77 -2.71
CA GLN A 194 2.31 -16.53 -2.39
C GLN A 194 1.12 -15.59 -2.22
N ARG A 195 0.21 -15.66 -3.20
CA ARG A 195 -1.14 -15.14 -3.12
C ARG A 195 -1.88 -15.81 -1.97
N ARG A 196 -2.22 -15.06 -0.92
CA ARG A 196 -2.78 -15.62 0.33
C ARG A 196 -4.08 -14.94 0.72
N LEU A 197 -5.07 -15.74 1.10
CA LEU A 197 -6.44 -15.29 1.35
C LEU A 197 -6.50 -14.47 2.65
N LEU A 198 -6.95 -13.23 2.54
CA LEU A 198 -7.14 -12.34 3.68
C LEU A 198 -8.42 -12.74 4.43
N ARG A 199 -8.26 -13.03 5.73
CA ARG A 199 -9.39 -13.36 6.62
C ARG A 199 -9.72 -12.24 7.61
N ASN A 200 -8.70 -11.55 8.11
CA ASN A 200 -8.86 -10.60 9.20
C ASN A 200 -8.35 -9.21 8.82
N VAL A 201 -9.13 -8.19 9.17
CA VAL A 201 -8.73 -6.78 9.09
C VAL A 201 -8.82 -6.16 10.48
N ILE A 202 -7.71 -5.60 10.94
CA ILE A 202 -7.61 -4.93 12.24
C ILE A 202 -7.49 -3.42 12.01
N PHE A 203 -8.48 -2.67 12.52
CA PHE A 203 -8.44 -1.22 12.59
C PHE A 203 -7.72 -0.77 13.86
N LEU A 204 -6.53 -0.21 13.70
CA LEU A 204 -5.77 0.44 14.77
C LEU A 204 -6.27 1.87 14.93
N GLU A 205 -6.92 2.15 16.05
CA GLU A 205 -7.39 3.50 16.37
C GLU A 205 -6.30 4.28 17.11
N PRO A 206 -6.19 5.60 16.90
CA PRO A 206 -5.36 6.44 17.76
C PRO A 206 -5.90 6.39 19.20
N ASP A 207 -4.99 6.44 20.18
CA ASP A 207 -5.36 6.49 21.59
C ASP A 207 -6.13 7.79 21.88
N LEU A 208 -7.46 7.68 21.86
CA LEU A 208 -8.36 8.74 22.27
C LEU A 208 -8.57 8.61 23.78
N LEU A 209 -7.76 9.37 24.52
CA LEU A 209 -7.99 9.74 25.93
C LEU A 209 -8.14 8.54 26.88
N GLY A 210 -7.30 7.51 26.76
CA GLY A 210 -7.22 6.42 27.74
C GLY A 210 -8.40 5.44 27.67
N SER A 211 -9.13 5.42 26.56
CA SER A 211 -10.14 4.40 26.32
C SER A 211 -9.53 3.16 25.69
N ASN A 212 -9.19 2.19 26.53
CA ASN A 212 -8.78 0.85 26.12
C ASN A 212 -10.00 0.10 25.60
N LYS A 213 -10.13 -0.04 24.28
CA LYS A 213 -11.28 -0.70 23.65
C LYS A 213 -10.79 -1.57 22.51
N SER A 214 -10.71 -2.86 22.79
CA SER A 214 -10.51 -3.88 21.79
C SER A 214 -11.80 -4.65 21.63
N LYS A 215 -12.30 -4.74 20.41
CA LYS A 215 -13.59 -5.37 20.15
C LYS A 215 -13.68 -5.94 18.75
N HIS A 216 -14.49 -6.98 18.63
CA HIS A 216 -15.02 -7.39 17.34
C HIS A 216 -15.90 -6.28 16.79
N VAL A 217 -15.68 -5.89 15.53
CA VAL A 217 -16.47 -4.88 14.82
C VAL A 217 -17.59 -5.62 14.09
N PRO A 218 -18.86 -5.21 14.23
CA PRO A 218 -19.95 -5.80 13.46
C PRO A 218 -19.61 -5.80 11.97
N ARG A 219 -19.76 -6.96 11.31
CA ARG A 219 -19.26 -7.22 9.95
C ARG A 219 -19.64 -6.11 8.95
N GLU A 220 -20.88 -5.64 8.99
CA GLU A 220 -21.34 -4.56 8.10
C GLU A 220 -20.65 -3.22 8.34
N ILE A 221 -20.38 -2.87 9.61
CA ILE A 221 -19.61 -1.66 9.95
C ILE A 221 -18.16 -1.81 9.50
N GLY A 222 -17.56 -2.99 9.71
CA GLY A 222 -16.19 -3.29 9.29
C GLY A 222 -16.01 -3.18 7.78
N LYS A 223 -16.96 -3.73 7.00
CA LYS A 223 -16.99 -3.61 5.54
C LYS A 223 -17.06 -2.15 5.08
N ILE A 224 -17.91 -1.33 5.68
CA ILE A 224 -18.02 0.10 5.35
C ILE A 224 -16.68 0.80 5.60
N ARG A 225 -16.07 0.59 6.76
CA ARG A 225 -14.78 1.20 7.11
C ARG A 225 -13.65 0.76 6.21
N PHE A 226 -13.60 -0.53 5.86
CA PHE A 226 -12.60 -1.04 4.95
C PHE A 226 -12.82 -0.49 3.53
N TYR A 227 -14.06 -0.43 3.06
CA TYR A 227 -14.41 0.25 1.81
C TYR A 227 -13.97 1.71 1.81
N GLU A 228 -14.17 2.45 2.91
CA GLU A 228 -13.73 3.84 3.05
C GLU A 228 -12.21 3.95 2.98
N ALA A 229 -11.47 3.07 3.66
CA ALA A 229 -10.01 3.04 3.60
C ALA A 229 -9.52 2.77 2.17
N VAL A 230 -10.11 1.78 1.48
CA VAL A 230 -9.82 1.51 0.07
C VAL A 230 -10.15 2.73 -0.79
N CYS A 231 -11.34 3.30 -0.60
CA CYS A 231 -11.76 4.48 -1.34
C CYS A 231 -10.87 5.68 -1.08
N MET A 232 -10.33 5.90 0.12
CA MET A 232 -9.40 7.01 0.36
C MET A 232 -8.14 6.86 -0.51
N GLU A 233 -7.59 5.66 -0.57
CA GLU A 233 -6.41 5.36 -1.39
C GLU A 233 -6.74 5.44 -2.89
N LEU A 234 -7.95 5.06 -3.31
CA LEU A 234 -8.40 5.16 -4.70
C LEU A 234 -8.89 6.57 -5.09
N ARG A 235 -9.42 7.36 -4.15
CA ARG A 235 -9.88 8.75 -4.34
C ARG A 235 -8.74 9.73 -4.50
N THR A 236 -7.50 9.33 -4.21
CA THR A 236 -6.30 10.11 -4.55
C THR A 236 -6.13 10.28 -6.06
N VAL A 237 -7.07 9.78 -6.85
CA VAL A 237 -7.17 10.09 -8.26
C VAL A 237 -8.58 10.66 -8.53
N GLY A 238 -8.67 11.99 -8.42
CA GLY A 238 -9.70 12.90 -8.98
C GLY A 238 -9.06 14.09 -9.74
N TYR A 239 -9.50 14.41 -10.98
CA TYR A 239 -9.14 15.66 -11.69
C TYR A 239 -9.90 16.85 -11.12
N CYS A 240 -9.18 17.77 -10.46
CA CYS A 240 -9.66 19.12 -10.18
C CYS A 240 -8.91 20.11 -11.07
N ILE A 241 -9.64 20.85 -11.90
CA ILE A 241 -9.08 22.01 -12.62
C ILE A 241 -8.91 23.12 -11.60
N MET A 242 -7.70 23.28 -11.06
CA MET A 242 -7.36 24.50 -10.32
C MET A 242 -7.17 25.64 -11.33
N SER A 243 -7.45 26.87 -10.91
CA SER A 243 -7.33 28.10 -11.72
C SER A 243 -5.93 28.38 -12.32
N GLN A 244 -4.97 27.49 -12.10
CA GLN A 244 -3.58 27.54 -12.53
C GLN A 244 -3.21 26.49 -13.60
N GLY A 245 -4.17 25.73 -14.14
CA GLY A 245 -3.93 24.82 -15.27
C GLY A 245 -3.27 23.48 -14.93
N LEU A 246 -3.19 23.10 -13.66
CA LEU A 246 -2.76 21.76 -13.24
C LEU A 246 -3.93 20.76 -13.37
N SER A 247 -3.66 19.59 -13.97
CA SER A 247 -4.63 18.50 -14.18
C SER A 247 -4.06 17.20 -13.59
N LEU A 248 -4.71 16.60 -12.60
CA LEU A 248 -4.29 15.33 -11.95
C LEU A 248 -5.40 14.27 -12.01
N PRO A 249 -5.17 12.98 -12.27
CA PRO A 249 -6.20 12.06 -12.77
C PRO A 249 -7.48 11.82 -11.94
N SER A 250 -8.62 11.51 -12.60
CA SER A 250 -9.91 11.01 -12.07
C SER A 250 -10.02 9.51 -12.29
N LEU A 251 -10.24 8.72 -11.23
CA LEU A 251 -10.10 7.27 -11.23
C LEU A 251 -11.36 6.45 -11.45
N ASP A 252 -12.55 7.03 -11.52
CA ASP A 252 -13.75 6.19 -11.46
C ASP A 252 -14.77 6.56 -12.54
N ASP A 253 -15.05 5.61 -13.43
CA ASP A 253 -16.28 5.59 -14.21
C ASP A 253 -17.45 4.96 -13.41
N GLY A 254 -17.20 4.60 -12.15
CA GLY A 254 -18.13 3.93 -11.23
C GLY A 254 -18.03 2.41 -11.27
N THR A 255 -17.40 1.82 -12.27
CA THR A 255 -17.41 0.36 -12.50
C THR A 255 -16.54 -0.39 -11.48
N TYR A 256 -15.38 0.17 -11.11
CA TYR A 256 -14.51 -0.48 -10.12
C TYR A 256 -15.09 -0.36 -8.72
N SER A 257 -15.52 0.84 -8.32
CA SER A 257 -16.17 1.04 -7.02
C SER A 257 -17.41 0.15 -6.87
N THR A 258 -18.22 0.00 -7.91
CA THR A 258 -19.38 -0.91 -7.90
C THR A 258 -18.98 -2.37 -7.67
N ARG A 259 -17.93 -2.85 -8.37
CA ARG A 259 -17.42 -4.22 -8.17
C ARG A 259 -16.82 -4.43 -6.78
N LEU A 260 -16.07 -3.46 -6.27
CA LEU A 260 -15.51 -3.50 -4.92
C LEU A 260 -16.61 -3.54 -3.85
N VAL A 261 -17.64 -2.70 -3.96
CA VAL A 261 -18.81 -2.71 -3.07
C VAL A 261 -19.53 -4.05 -3.12
N ALA A 262 -19.78 -4.58 -4.33
CA ALA A 262 -20.44 -5.87 -4.50
C ALA A 262 -19.63 -7.01 -3.84
N SER A 263 -18.31 -7.00 -4.02
CA SER A 263 -17.43 -8.03 -3.48
C SER A 263 -17.31 -7.96 -1.95
N LEU A 264 -17.26 -6.74 -1.40
CA LEU A 264 -17.25 -6.56 0.06
C LEU A 264 -18.52 -7.04 0.72
N LYS A 265 -19.68 -6.85 0.07
CA LYS A 265 -20.99 -7.29 0.59
C LYS A 265 -20.99 -8.77 0.93
N ASP A 266 -20.38 -9.59 0.09
CA ASP A 266 -20.37 -11.05 0.21
C ASP A 266 -19.04 -11.60 0.77
N SER A 267 -18.13 -10.74 1.23
CA SER A 267 -16.85 -11.16 1.80
C SER A 267 -17.00 -11.78 3.19
N ASP A 268 -16.18 -12.81 3.45
CA ASP A 268 -16.05 -13.49 4.75
C ASP A 268 -15.02 -12.83 5.67
N LEU A 269 -14.64 -11.58 5.40
CA LEU A 269 -13.70 -10.85 6.24
C LEU A 269 -14.27 -10.66 7.65
N GLU A 270 -13.42 -10.89 8.63
CA GLU A 270 -13.63 -10.52 10.02
C GLU A 270 -12.91 -9.21 10.33
N PHE A 271 -13.55 -8.40 11.17
CA PHE A 271 -13.12 -7.04 11.43
C PHE A 271 -12.95 -6.82 12.93
N PHE A 272 -11.79 -6.30 13.31
CA PHE A 272 -11.46 -5.98 14.68
C PHE A 272 -11.08 -4.51 14.79
N SER A 273 -11.28 -3.92 15.94
CA SER A 273 -10.81 -2.58 16.25
C SER A 273 -10.07 -2.64 17.56
N ILE A 274 -8.85 -2.11 17.57
CA ILE A 274 -7.93 -2.14 18.71
C ILE A 274 -7.51 -0.69 19.00
N SER A 275 -7.62 -0.31 20.26
CA SER A 275 -7.12 0.95 20.82
C SER A 275 -6.54 0.71 22.21
N GLY A 276 -5.48 1.44 22.57
CA GLY A 276 -4.88 1.37 23.90
C GLY A 276 -3.36 1.49 23.85
N SER A 277 -2.70 1.04 24.92
CA SER A 277 -1.23 0.99 24.96
C SER A 277 -0.66 0.03 23.93
N PHE A 278 0.57 0.26 23.50
CA PHE A 278 1.25 -0.61 22.54
C PHE A 278 1.30 -2.08 22.99
N SER A 279 1.61 -2.33 24.27
CA SER A 279 1.61 -3.68 24.85
C SER A 279 0.24 -4.36 24.74
N GLN A 280 -0.84 -3.61 24.97
CA GLN A 280 -2.19 -4.14 24.84
C GLN A 280 -2.51 -4.46 23.38
N MET A 281 -2.10 -3.59 22.44
CA MET A 281 -2.30 -3.83 21.01
C MET A 281 -1.63 -5.13 20.56
N VAL A 282 -0.40 -5.38 21.02
CA VAL A 282 0.33 -6.64 20.79
C VAL A 282 -0.47 -7.83 21.34
N ASP A 283 -0.86 -7.78 22.62
CA ASP A 283 -1.62 -8.87 23.26
C ASP A 283 -2.96 -9.16 22.56
N ASP A 284 -3.64 -8.12 22.05
CA ASP A 284 -4.90 -8.26 21.33
C ASP A 284 -4.69 -8.87 19.94
N VAL A 285 -3.64 -8.47 19.21
CA VAL A 285 -3.27 -9.08 17.92
C VAL A 285 -2.89 -10.54 18.09
N GLU A 286 -2.12 -10.90 19.12
CA GLU A 286 -1.81 -12.31 19.42
C GLU A 286 -3.06 -13.14 19.69
N ARG A 287 -4.02 -12.59 20.45
CA ARG A 287 -5.31 -13.26 20.70
C ARG A 287 -6.10 -13.47 19.42
N ILE A 288 -6.08 -12.52 18.49
CA ILE A 288 -6.74 -12.67 17.17
C ILE A 288 -6.05 -13.73 16.34
N LEU A 289 -4.71 -13.70 16.23
CA LEU A 289 -3.93 -14.70 15.49
C LEU A 289 -4.14 -16.13 16.01
N ASP A 290 -4.35 -16.28 17.32
CA ASP A 290 -4.57 -17.58 17.94
C ASP A 290 -6.06 -18.03 17.91
N GLY A 291 -6.96 -17.23 17.34
CA GLY A 291 -8.40 -17.50 17.34
C GLY A 291 -9.04 -17.46 18.74
N ARG A 292 -8.42 -16.73 19.68
CA ARG A 292 -8.84 -16.60 21.09
C ARG A 292 -9.53 -15.27 21.40
N PHE A 293 -9.75 -14.43 20.40
CA PHE A 293 -10.40 -13.13 20.56
C PHE A 293 -11.92 -13.32 20.59
N ILE A 294 -12.51 -13.19 21.79
CA ILE A 294 -13.95 -13.39 22.08
C ILE A 294 -14.62 -12.02 22.23
#